data_AF-A0A0K6IC86-F1
#
_entry.id   AF-A0A0K6IC86-F1
#
_cell.length_a   1.000
_cell.length_b   1.000
_cell.length_c   1.000
_cell.angle_alpha   90.00
_cell.angle_beta   90.00
_cell.angle_gamma   90.00
#
_symmetry.space_group_name_H-M   'P 1'
#
loop_
_entity.id
_entity.type
_entity.pdbx_description
1 polymer ?
#
loop_
_entity_poly.entity_id
_entity_poly.type
_entity_poly.pdbx_seq_one_letter_code
_entity_poly.pdbx_strand_id
1 'polypeptide(L)'
;MSEIAPLFIGTDDHVILGNRIRECREALMYLLRHSIAGSPHYREAKLSIAALDRLRSELDCHLQETTPRARDPRRLADRVYAGRERLVACLATPAERRRDSFAGWEMDEV
;
A
#
# COMPACT_ATOMS: atom_id res chain seq x y z
N MET A 1 10.67 -4.68 27.68
CA MET A 1 9.90 -3.90 26.68
C MET A 1 10.73 -3.91 25.42
N SER A 2 10.31 -4.63 24.37
CA SER A 2 11.01 -4.60 23.10
C SER A 2 10.72 -3.24 22.46
N GLU A 3 11.72 -2.37 22.39
CA GLU A 3 11.66 -1.19 21.51
C GLU A 3 11.52 -1.72 20.09
N ILE A 4 10.30 -1.73 19.58
CA ILE A 4 10.06 -1.83 18.14
C ILE A 4 10.62 -0.51 17.60
N ALA A 5 11.79 -0.56 16.97
CA ALA A 5 12.34 0.61 16.30
C ALA A 5 11.23 1.22 15.43
N PRO A 6 10.98 2.54 15.51
CA PRO A 6 9.95 3.16 14.70
C PRO A 6 10.24 2.84 13.24
N LEU A 7 9.24 2.27 12.57
CA LEU A 7 9.31 1.86 11.18
C LEU A 7 9.67 3.10 10.35
N PHE A 8 10.91 3.20 9.86
CA PHE A 8 11.35 4.36 9.06
C PHE A 8 10.86 4.19 7.61
N ILE A 9 9.55 4.38 7.42
CA ILE A 9 8.87 4.30 6.12
C ILE A 9 8.31 5.68 5.81
N GLY A 10 8.80 6.29 4.74
CA GLY A 10 8.29 7.57 4.24
C GLY A 10 7.11 7.40 3.29
N THR A 11 6.55 8.52 2.83
CA THR A 11 5.42 8.54 1.88
C THR A 11 5.74 7.75 0.59
N ASP A 12 6.94 7.91 0.02
CA ASP A 12 7.34 7.20 -1.19
C ASP A 12 7.41 5.68 -0.97
N ASP A 13 7.93 5.25 0.19
CA ASP A 13 8.00 3.84 0.56
C ASP A 13 6.59 3.24 0.72
N HIS A 14 5.67 3.99 1.35
CA HIS A 14 4.28 3.59 1.48
C HIS A 14 3.62 3.33 0.12
N VAL A 15 3.84 4.22 -0.87
CA VAL A 15 3.27 4.05 -2.21
C VAL A 15 3.82 2.80 -2.90
N ILE A 16 5.14 2.57 -2.81
CA ILE A 16 5.79 1.38 -3.35
C ILE A 16 5.21 0.13 -2.70
N LEU A 17 5.15 0.09 -1.37
CA LEU A 17 4.63 -1.04 -0.61
C LEU A 17 3.15 -1.30 -0.90
N GLY A 18 2.32 -0.25 -0.98
CA GLY A 18 0.89 -0.35 -1.31
C GLY A 18 0.67 -1.03 -2.66
N ASN A 19 1.42 -0.59 -3.69
CA ASN A 19 1.38 -1.23 -5.01
C ASN A 19 1.81 -2.71 -4.95
N ARG A 20 2.90 -3.04 -4.25
CA ARG A 20 3.37 -4.44 -4.17
C ARG A 20 2.43 -5.35 -3.38
N ILE A 21 1.85 -4.85 -2.29
CA ILE A 21 0.86 -5.60 -1.51
C ILE A 21 -0.37 -5.89 -2.38
N ARG A 22 -0.82 -4.93 -3.21
CA ARG A 22 -1.91 -5.13 -4.16
C ARG A 22 -1.58 -6.23 -5.17
N GLU A 23 -0.42 -6.14 -5.83
CA GLU A 23 0.05 -7.15 -6.80
C GLU A 23 0.14 -8.56 -6.16
N CYS A 24 0.72 -8.67 -4.96
CA CYS A 24 0.78 -9.93 -4.20
C CYS A 24 -0.61 -10.49 -3.88
N ARG A 25 -1.53 -9.63 -3.42
CA ARG A 25 -2.90 -10.03 -3.11
C ARG A 25 -3.63 -10.53 -4.35
N GLU A 26 -3.47 -9.88 -5.49
CA GLU A 26 -4.05 -10.31 -6.76
C GLU A 26 -3.51 -11.67 -7.21
N ALA A 27 -2.20 -11.89 -7.10
CA ALA A 27 -1.58 -13.18 -7.40
C ALA A 27 -2.11 -14.31 -6.50
N LEU A 28 -2.26 -14.05 -5.20
CA LEU A 28 -2.83 -15.02 -4.26
C LEU A 28 -4.32 -15.27 -4.52
N MET A 29 -5.09 -14.25 -4.86
CA MET A 29 -6.49 -14.40 -5.27
C MET A 29 -6.61 -15.20 -6.57
N TYR A 30 -5.69 -15.03 -7.51
CA TYR A 30 -5.60 -15.87 -8.70
C TYR A 30 -5.35 -17.33 -8.31
N LEU A 31 -4.37 -17.62 -7.46
CA LEU A 31 -4.10 -18.98 -6.97
C LEU A 31 -5.33 -19.59 -6.26
N LEU A 32 -6.01 -18.81 -5.42
CA LEU A 32 -7.19 -19.27 -4.68
C LEU A 32 -8.34 -19.64 -5.62
N ARG A 33 -8.57 -18.85 -6.69
CA ARG A 33 -9.59 -19.13 -7.70
C ARG A 33 -9.33 -20.41 -8.52
N HIS A 34 -8.07 -20.82 -8.64
CA HIS A 34 -7.66 -21.97 -9.47
C HIS A 34 -7.29 -23.21 -8.65
N SER A 35 -7.35 -23.14 -7.32
CA SER A 35 -7.02 -24.27 -6.44
C SER A 35 -8.26 -25.03 -6.00
N ILE A 36 -8.12 -26.34 -5.77
CA ILE A 36 -9.18 -27.17 -5.21
C ILE A 36 -9.44 -26.70 -3.77
N ALA A 37 -10.70 -26.38 -3.48
CA ALA A 37 -11.12 -25.93 -2.16
C ALA A 37 -10.67 -26.92 -1.07
N GLY A 38 -10.03 -26.39 -0.04
CA GLY A 38 -9.54 -27.19 1.08
C GLY A 38 -8.20 -27.90 0.86
N SER A 39 -7.60 -27.85 -0.33
CA SER A 39 -6.21 -28.27 -0.57
C SER A 39 -5.21 -27.45 0.27
N PRO A 40 -4.00 -27.96 0.54
CA PRO A 40 -2.98 -27.20 1.27
C PRO A 40 -2.70 -25.82 0.65
N HIS A 41 -2.53 -25.75 -0.67
CA HIS A 41 -2.29 -24.49 -1.38
C HIS A 41 -3.45 -23.51 -1.25
N TYR A 42 -4.70 -23.99 -1.28
CA TYR A 42 -5.89 -23.15 -1.05
C TYR A 42 -5.88 -22.54 0.37
N ARG A 43 -5.55 -23.34 1.38
CA ARG A 43 -5.50 -22.90 2.78
C ARG A 43 -4.40 -21.85 2.98
N GLU A 44 -3.20 -22.13 2.49
CA GLU A 44 -2.06 -21.21 2.60
C GLU A 44 -2.30 -19.89 1.85
N ALA A 45 -2.91 -19.93 0.66
CA ALA A 45 -3.27 -18.72 -0.07
C ALA A 45 -4.28 -17.87 0.72
N LYS A 46 -5.30 -18.51 1.30
CA LYS A 46 -6.30 -17.81 2.13
C LYS A 46 -5.69 -17.17 3.38
N LEU A 47 -4.81 -17.90 4.08
CA LEU A 47 -4.10 -17.38 5.26
C LEU A 47 -3.18 -16.21 4.88
N SER A 48 -2.47 -16.32 3.76
CA SER A 48 -1.58 -15.29 3.25
C SER A 48 -2.33 -14.01 2.87
N ILE A 49 -3.50 -14.12 2.23
CA ILE A 49 -4.37 -12.96 1.95
C ILE A 49 -4.79 -12.26 3.26
N ALA A 50 -5.22 -13.03 4.27
CA ALA A 50 -5.62 -12.46 5.56
C ALA A 50 -4.44 -11.81 6.31
N ALA A 51 -3.22 -12.33 6.15
CA ALA A 51 -2.02 -11.71 6.71
C ALA A 51 -1.66 -10.40 5.97
N LEU A 52 -1.73 -10.40 4.64
CA LEU A 52 -1.53 -9.19 3.83
C LEU A 52 -2.56 -8.11 4.13
N ASP A 53 -3.84 -8.46 4.26
CA ASP A 53 -4.91 -7.50 4.55
C ASP A 53 -4.74 -6.86 5.95
N ARG A 54 -4.20 -7.61 6.92
CA ARG A 54 -3.81 -7.08 8.24
C ARG A 54 -2.62 -6.12 8.13
N LEU A 55 -1.52 -6.56 7.50
CA LEU A 55 -0.34 -5.72 7.30
C LEU A 55 -0.68 -4.41 6.57
N ARG A 56 -1.53 -4.51 5.54
CA ARG A 56 -2.07 -3.36 4.81
C ARG A 56 -2.77 -2.36 5.72
N SER A 57 -3.58 -2.85 6.67
CA SER A 57 -4.33 -2.00 7.59
C SER A 57 -3.39 -1.29 8.58
N GLU A 58 -2.37 -2.00 9.10
CA GLU A 58 -1.35 -1.40 9.98
C GLU A 58 -0.54 -0.31 9.25
N LEU A 59 -0.14 -0.56 8.00
CA LEU A 59 0.59 0.42 7.20
C LEU A 59 -0.27 1.62 6.80
N ASP A 60 -1.57 1.43 6.60
CA ASP A 60 -2.52 2.53 6.35
C ASP A 60 -2.65 3.43 7.58
N CYS A 61 -2.81 2.85 8.77
CA CYS A 61 -2.78 3.60 10.03
C CYS A 61 -1.47 4.40 10.17
N HIS A 62 -0.32 3.75 9.94
CA HIS A 62 0.98 4.41 10.01
C HIS A 62 1.10 5.58 8.99
N LEU A 63 0.62 5.39 7.76
CA LEU A 63 0.64 6.44 6.75
C LEU A 63 -0.19 7.67 7.17
N GLN A 64 -1.36 7.43 7.76
CA GLN A 64 -2.26 8.49 8.23
C GLN A 64 -1.68 9.25 9.43
N GLU A 65 -0.91 8.57 10.29
CA GLU A 65 -0.20 9.20 11.42
C GLU A 65 1.01 10.03 10.95
N THR A 66 1.71 9.55 9.92
CA THR A 66 2.98 10.15 9.47
C THR A 66 2.84 11.18 8.35
N THR A 67 1.70 11.21 7.66
CA THR A 67 1.43 12.16 6.57
C THR A 67 0.41 13.21 6.98
N PRO A 68 0.83 14.47 7.24
CA PRO A 68 -0.11 15.54 7.57
C PRO A 68 -1.12 15.77 6.44
N ARG A 69 -2.41 15.92 6.76
CA ARG A 69 -3.45 16.21 5.74
C ARG A 69 -3.17 17.46 4.90
N ALA A 70 -2.54 18.49 5.48
CA ALA A 70 -2.13 19.69 4.75
C ALA A 70 -1.07 19.43 3.67
N ARG A 71 -0.37 18.30 3.79
CA ARG A 71 0.69 17.82 2.88
C ARG A 71 0.16 16.75 1.91
N ASP A 72 -1.14 16.50 1.87
CA ASP A 72 -1.80 15.62 0.91
C ASP A 72 -3.05 16.30 0.32
N PRO A 73 -2.89 17.36 -0.49
CA PRO A 73 -4.01 18.10 -1.07
C PRO A 73 -4.87 17.25 -2.02
N ARG A 74 -4.32 16.16 -2.57
CA ARG A 74 -4.99 15.25 -3.50
C ARG A 74 -5.65 14.06 -2.81
N ARG A 75 -5.48 13.93 -1.49
CA ARG A 75 -6.00 12.83 -0.67
C ARG A 75 -5.56 11.46 -1.19
N LEU A 76 -4.30 11.36 -1.62
CA LEU A 76 -3.72 10.12 -2.14
C LEU A 76 -3.37 9.13 -1.03
N ALA A 77 -3.18 9.57 0.23
CA ALA A 77 -2.97 8.67 1.36
C ALA A 77 -4.10 7.65 1.48
N ASP A 78 -5.35 8.11 1.34
CA ASP A 78 -6.57 7.28 1.37
C ASP A 78 -6.60 6.23 0.24
N ARG A 79 -5.76 6.37 -0.80
CA ARG A 79 -5.72 5.49 -1.97
C ARG A 79 -4.54 4.52 -1.97
N VAL A 80 -3.49 4.77 -1.21
CA VAL A 80 -2.28 3.92 -1.20
C VAL A 80 -2.61 2.47 -0.87
N TYR A 81 -3.41 2.24 0.17
CA TYR A 81 -3.75 0.90 0.67
C TYR A 81 -5.22 0.51 0.45
N ALA A 82 -6.14 1.48 0.33
CA ALA A 82 -7.56 1.21 0.10
C ALA A 82 -8.01 1.42 -1.36
N GLY A 83 -7.21 2.10 -2.19
CA GLY A 83 -7.51 2.38 -3.60
C GLY A 83 -7.35 1.16 -4.52
N ARG A 84 -8.14 1.16 -5.60
CA ARG A 84 -8.03 0.14 -6.67
C ARG A 84 -6.98 0.54 -7.70
N GLU A 85 -6.77 1.83 -7.84
CA GLU A 85 -5.87 2.46 -8.79
C GLU A 85 -4.42 2.24 -8.38
N ARG A 86 -3.57 1.93 -9.36
CA ARG A 86 -2.13 1.93 -9.17
C ARG A 86 -1.66 3.38 -9.07
N LEU A 87 -0.67 3.63 -8.22
CA LEU A 87 0.06 4.89 -8.23
C LEU A 87 1.36 4.69 -9.02
N VAL A 88 1.59 5.51 -10.03
CA VAL A 88 2.78 5.49 -10.88
C VAL A 88 3.68 6.66 -10.56
N ALA A 89 5.00 6.44 -10.67
CA ALA A 89 5.97 7.48 -10.40
C ALA A 89 5.91 8.55 -11.50
N CYS A 90 5.94 9.82 -11.10
CA CYS A 90 6.03 10.96 -12.01
C CYS A 90 7.16 11.92 -11.58
N LEU A 91 7.50 12.84 -12.48
CA LEU A 91 8.51 13.85 -12.21
C LEU A 91 7.94 14.93 -11.29
N ALA A 92 8.59 15.17 -10.16
CA ALA A 92 8.21 16.21 -9.21
C ALA A 92 9.43 17.02 -8.77
N THR A 93 9.29 18.33 -8.82
CA THR A 93 10.30 19.27 -8.33
C THR A 93 10.37 19.26 -6.80
N PRO A 94 11.51 19.67 -6.21
CA PRO A 94 11.61 19.84 -4.75
C PRO A 94 10.58 20.82 -4.19
N ALA A 95 10.15 21.83 -4.96
CA ALA A 95 9.15 22.79 -4.53
C ALA A 95 7.75 22.16 -4.45
N GLU A 96 7.41 21.25 -5.38
CA GLU A 96 6.17 20.49 -5.33
C GLU A 96 6.18 19.50 -4.17
N ARG A 97 7.28 18.75 -3.97
CA ARG A 97 7.44 17.83 -2.83
C ARG A 97 7.39 18.51 -1.46
N ARG A 98 7.67 19.82 -1.39
CA ARG A 98 7.49 20.62 -0.17
C ARG A 98 6.03 21.02 0.11
N ARG A 99 5.16 20.97 -0.90
CA ARG A 99 3.73 21.33 -0.77
C ARG A 99 2.83 20.10 -0.73
N ASP A 100 3.23 19.04 -1.43
CA ASP A 100 2.51 17.78 -1.55
C ASP A 100 3.50 16.62 -1.35
N SER A 101 3.31 15.84 -0.29
CA SER A 101 4.14 14.67 0.01
C SER A 101 4.01 13.57 -1.04
N PHE A 102 2.92 13.55 -1.81
CA PHE A 102 2.70 12.62 -2.91
C PHE A 102 3.09 13.19 -4.28
N ALA A 103 3.72 14.36 -4.36
CA ALA A 103 3.96 15.06 -5.63
C ALA A 103 4.63 14.18 -6.72
N GLY A 104 5.45 13.19 -6.33
CA GLY A 104 6.09 12.25 -7.25
C GLY A 104 5.23 11.07 -7.70
N TRP A 105 3.93 11.11 -7.44
CA TRP A 105 2.99 10.03 -7.72
C TRP A 105 1.71 10.54 -8.38
N GLU A 106 1.25 9.78 -9.37
CA GLU A 106 0.00 9.99 -10.08
C GLU A 106 -0.81 8.70 -10.11
N MET A 107 -2.13 8.82 -10.25
CA MET A 107 -2.98 7.65 -10.43
C MET A 107 -2.86 7.16 -11.88
N ASP A 108 -2.68 5.86 -12.04
CA ASP A 108 -2.75 5.19 -13.33
C ASP A 108 -4.22 5.21 -13.78
N GLU A 109 -4.58 6.20 -14.60
CA GLU A 109 -5.88 6.30 -15.27
C GLU A 109 -5.94 5.22 -16.35
N VAL A 110 -6.35 4.00 -15.97
CA VAL A 110 -6.67 2.91 -16.91
C VAL A 110 -8.10 3.04 -17.40
#